data_AF-A0A9P0TEU5-F1
#
_entry.id   AF-A0A9P0TEU5-F1
#
_cell.length_a   1.000
_cell.length_b   1.000
_cell.length_c   1.000
_cell.angle_alpha   90.00
_cell.angle_beta   90.00
_cell.angle_gamma   90.00
#
_symmetry.space_group_name_H-M   'P 1'
#
loop_
_entity.id
_entity.type
_entity.pdbx_description
1 polymer ?
#
loop_
_entity_poly.entity_id
_entity_poly.type
_entity_poly.pdbx_seq_one_letter_code
_entity_poly.pdbx_strand_id
1 'polypeptide(L)'
;MKNKEPQLTAKQLQAELKTIEKDLSELNTLKIYNKFPDILSKFIKKKEVHGIGKDILSEKTKQRMENREQLILTSPKTVETRRVIAQLSKDLRMSMRKDRKIHRLRTLENLIEKTGGTKKAIKQLQEKGQWISILKDLSGTKL
;
A
#
# COMPACT_ATOMS: atom_id res chain seq x y z
N MET A 1 -21.96 -62.63 14.80
CA MET A 1 -22.42 -61.64 15.79
C MET A 1 -22.64 -60.33 15.06
N LYS A 2 -23.88 -59.81 14.98
CA LYS A 2 -24.19 -58.54 14.30
C LYS A 2 -24.19 -57.44 15.36
N ASN A 3 -23.23 -56.53 15.33
CA ASN A 3 -23.21 -55.35 16.18
C ASN A 3 -24.41 -54.47 15.84
N LYS A 4 -25.34 -54.27 16.78
CA LYS A 4 -26.39 -53.26 16.67
C LYS A 4 -25.83 -51.95 17.22
N GLU A 5 -25.60 -50.98 16.34
CA GLU A 5 -25.31 -49.61 16.75
C GLU A 5 -26.50 -49.05 17.55
N PRO A 6 -26.27 -48.34 18.68
CA PRO A 6 -27.33 -47.71 19.42
C PRO A 6 -27.90 -46.54 18.61
N GLN A 7 -29.15 -46.65 18.16
CA GLN A 7 -29.83 -45.58 17.45
C GLN A 7 -30.25 -44.48 18.44
N LEU A 8 -29.62 -43.31 18.34
CA LEU A 8 -30.01 -42.13 19.11
C LEU A 8 -31.45 -41.72 18.78
N THR A 9 -32.22 -41.33 19.80
CA THR A 9 -33.60 -40.86 19.61
C THR A 9 -33.62 -39.49 18.94
N ALA A 10 -34.65 -39.21 18.13
CA ALA A 10 -34.76 -37.96 17.36
C ALA A 10 -34.63 -36.68 18.22
N LYS A 11 -35.02 -36.74 19.50
CA LYS A 11 -34.86 -35.62 20.46
C LYS A 11 -33.41 -35.37 20.85
N GLN A 12 -32.59 -36.41 20.94
CA GLN A 12 -31.16 -36.29 21.25
C GLN A 12 -30.42 -35.70 20.04
N LEU A 13 -30.75 -36.16 18.82
CA LEU A 13 -30.20 -35.59 17.59
C LEU A 13 -30.55 -34.09 17.42
N GLN A 14 -31.78 -33.69 17.77
CA GLN A 14 -32.19 -32.28 17.73
C GLN A 14 -31.48 -31.42 18.79
N ALA A 15 -31.20 -31.97 19.96
CA ALA A 15 -30.44 -31.28 20.99
C ALA A 15 -28.98 -31.08 20.55
N GLU A 16 -28.36 -32.11 20.00
CA GLU A 16 -26.98 -32.07 19.49
C GLU A 16 -26.83 -31.07 18.34
N LEU A 17 -27.77 -31.06 17.38
CA LEU A 17 -27.78 -30.08 16.28
C LEU A 17 -27.88 -28.64 16.78
N LYS A 18 -28.71 -28.37 17.78
CA LYS A 18 -28.82 -27.02 18.38
C LYS A 18 -27.54 -26.58 19.08
N THR A 19 -26.82 -27.48 19.75
CA THR A 19 -25.50 -27.17 20.31
C THR A 19 -24.48 -26.88 19.23
N ILE A 20 -24.44 -27.68 18.15
CA ILE A 20 -23.52 -27.50 17.03
C ILE A 20 -23.80 -26.18 16.30
N GLU A 21 -25.07 -25.81 16.08
CA GLU A 21 -25.47 -24.52 15.49
C GLU A 21 -25.04 -23.33 16.35
N LYS A 22 -25.19 -23.46 17.68
CA LYS A 22 -24.75 -22.44 18.63
C LYS A 22 -23.23 -22.26 18.61
N ASP A 23 -22.48 -23.35 18.61
CA ASP A 23 -21.01 -23.36 18.56
C ASP A 23 -20.48 -22.80 17.22
N LEU A 24 -21.15 -23.10 16.10
CA LEU A 24 -20.86 -22.51 14.77
C LEU A 24 -21.08 -21.00 14.72
N SER A 25 -22.03 -20.47 15.49
CA SER A 25 -22.28 -19.02 15.58
C SER A 25 -21.26 -18.29 16.47
N GLU A 26 -20.69 -18.97 17.45
CA GLU A 26 -19.82 -18.38 18.48
C GLU A 26 -18.33 -18.41 18.13
N LEU A 27 -17.86 -19.38 17.33
CA LEU A 27 -16.45 -19.58 17.06
C LEU A 27 -15.95 -18.82 15.82
N ASN A 28 -15.46 -17.63 16.11
CA ASN A 28 -14.30 -17.01 15.46
C ASN A 28 -14.56 -16.29 14.13
N THR A 29 -15.35 -16.83 13.21
CA THR A 29 -15.58 -16.21 11.88
C THR A 29 -16.32 -14.88 11.99
N LEU A 30 -17.40 -14.81 12.78
CA LEU A 30 -18.17 -13.58 12.98
C LEU A 30 -17.36 -12.51 13.73
N LYS A 31 -16.55 -12.93 14.73
CA LYS A 31 -15.68 -12.03 15.49
C LYS A 31 -14.54 -11.47 14.62
N ILE A 32 -13.98 -12.28 13.72
CA ILE A 32 -12.97 -11.83 12.75
C ILE A 32 -13.61 -10.87 11.74
N TYR A 33 -14.80 -11.21 11.21
CA TYR A 33 -15.53 -10.37 10.28
C TYR A 33 -15.87 -9.00 10.88
N ASN A 34 -16.36 -8.96 12.12
CA ASN A 34 -16.72 -7.71 12.79
C ASN A 34 -15.49 -6.84 13.15
N LYS A 35 -14.31 -7.43 13.30
CA LYS A 35 -13.05 -6.68 13.51
C LYS A 35 -12.45 -6.14 12.21
N PHE A 36 -12.86 -6.66 11.06
CA PHE A 36 -12.29 -6.29 9.77
C PHE A 36 -12.57 -4.83 9.36
N PRO A 37 -13.79 -4.28 9.52
CA PRO A 37 -14.07 -2.86 9.27
C PRO A 37 -13.23 -1.91 10.13
N ASP A 38 -12.99 -2.27 11.41
CA ASP A 38 -12.16 -1.48 12.31
C ASP A 38 -10.70 -1.46 11.89
N ILE A 39 -10.20 -2.60 11.41
CA ILE A 39 -8.85 -2.70 10.85
C ILE A 39 -8.75 -1.85 9.58
N LEU A 40 -9.71 -1.98 8.67
CA LEU A 40 -9.76 -1.18 7.44
C LEU A 40 -9.80 0.33 7.72
N SER A 41 -10.66 0.77 8.64
CA SER A 41 -10.80 2.19 8.98
C SER A 41 -9.52 2.75 9.61
N LYS A 42 -8.83 1.98 10.47
CA LYS A 42 -7.51 2.36 11.01
C LYS A 42 -6.45 2.47 9.92
N PHE A 43 -6.43 1.56 8.96
CA PHE A 43 -5.50 1.62 7.83
C PHE A 43 -5.75 2.84 6.93
N ILE A 44 -7.02 3.15 6.64
CA ILE A 44 -7.42 4.31 5.84
C ILE A 44 -7.00 5.60 6.56
N LYS A 45 -7.38 5.77 7.83
CA LYS A 45 -7.00 6.94 8.64
C LYS A 45 -5.48 7.11 8.74
N LYS A 46 -4.73 6.02 8.92
CA LYS A 46 -3.25 6.08 8.98
C LYS A 46 -2.64 6.54 7.66
N LYS A 47 -3.24 6.19 6.51
CA LYS A 47 -2.84 6.67 5.18
C LYS A 47 -3.14 8.16 5.00
N GLU A 48 -4.31 8.64 5.44
CA GLU A 48 -4.68 10.06 5.35
C GLU A 48 -3.74 10.95 6.18
N VAL A 49 -3.36 10.50 7.37
CA VAL A 49 -2.42 11.24 8.24
C VAL A 49 -0.99 11.26 7.68
N HIS A 50 -0.57 10.22 6.94
CA HIS A 50 0.72 10.24 6.20
C HIS A 50 0.63 11.01 4.87
N GLY A 51 -0.53 11.59 4.54
CA GLY A 51 -0.76 12.39 3.33
C GLY A 51 -0.18 13.81 3.37
N ILE A 52 0.31 14.29 4.53
CA ILE A 52 0.91 15.63 4.67
C ILE A 52 2.42 15.62 4.33
N GLY A 53 2.85 14.72 3.44
CA GLY A 53 4.08 14.96 2.69
C GLY A 53 3.76 16.07 1.70
N LYS A 54 4.24 17.30 1.93
CA LYS A 54 4.12 18.44 0.99
C LYS A 54 4.23 17.92 -0.43
N ASP A 55 3.15 18.04 -1.19
CA ASP A 55 3.01 17.39 -2.48
C ASP A 55 4.21 17.71 -3.37
N ILE A 56 5.04 16.69 -3.59
CA ILE A 56 6.31 16.82 -4.31
C ILE A 56 6.05 16.88 -5.82
N LEU A 57 4.93 16.33 -6.27
CA LEU A 57 4.63 16.14 -7.67
C LEU A 57 4.03 17.41 -8.28
N SER A 58 4.51 17.76 -9.47
CA SER A 58 3.93 18.85 -10.24
C SER A 58 2.54 18.47 -10.74
N GLU A 59 1.71 19.47 -11.00
CA GLU A 59 0.36 19.30 -11.53
C GLU A 59 0.36 18.50 -12.84
N LYS A 60 1.34 18.77 -13.71
CA LYS A 60 1.56 18.02 -14.95
C LYS A 60 1.81 16.52 -14.70
N THR A 61 2.54 16.17 -13.64
CA THR A 61 2.76 14.76 -13.28
C THR A 61 1.47 14.12 -12.79
N LYS A 62 0.63 14.83 -12.03
CA LYS A 62 -0.67 14.33 -11.57
C LYS A 62 -1.64 14.08 -12.72
N GLN A 63 -1.77 15.04 -13.63
CA GLN A 63 -2.57 14.88 -14.84
C GLN A 63 -2.14 13.65 -15.66
N ARG A 64 -0.83 13.37 -15.73
CA ARG A 64 -0.32 12.15 -16.39
C ARG A 64 -0.69 10.87 -15.65
N MET A 65 -0.77 10.88 -14.32
CA MET A 65 -1.24 9.73 -13.54
C MET A 65 -2.72 9.47 -13.81
N GLU A 66 -3.53 10.52 -13.76
CA GLU A 66 -4.96 10.45 -14.01
C GLU A 66 -5.25 9.97 -15.43
N ASN A 67 -4.58 10.52 -16.44
CA ASN A 67 -4.70 10.07 -17.83
C ASN A 67 -4.36 8.58 -17.99
N ARG A 68 -3.31 8.11 -17.29
CA ARG A 68 -2.93 6.69 -17.32
C ARG A 68 -3.99 5.81 -16.65
N GLU A 69 -4.56 6.25 -15.53
CA GLU A 69 -5.63 5.55 -14.83
C GLU A 69 -6.89 5.46 -15.69
N GLN A 70 -7.30 6.58 -16.29
CA GLN A 70 -8.42 6.63 -17.22
C GLN A 70 -8.23 5.69 -18.40
N LEU A 71 -7.03 5.64 -18.99
CA LEU A 71 -6.73 4.69 -20.07
C LEU A 71 -6.79 3.23 -19.61
N ILE A 72 -6.39 2.92 -18.38
CA ILE A 72 -6.47 1.55 -17.86
C ILE A 72 -7.93 1.12 -17.64
N LEU A 73 -8.79 2.05 -17.19
CA LEU A 73 -10.18 1.77 -16.85
C LEU A 73 -11.12 1.77 -18.06
N THR A 74 -10.96 2.75 -18.95
CA THR A 74 -11.94 3.03 -20.02
C THR A 74 -11.55 2.44 -21.38
N SER A 75 -10.26 2.23 -21.65
CA SER A 75 -9.81 1.85 -22.98
C SER A 75 -9.85 0.32 -23.20
N PRO A 76 -10.19 -0.14 -24.42
CA PRO A 76 -10.12 -1.57 -24.74
C PRO A 76 -8.67 -2.06 -24.69
N LYS A 77 -8.45 -3.31 -24.27
CA LYS A 77 -7.12 -3.91 -24.05
C LYS A 77 -6.40 -4.30 -25.35
N THR A 78 -6.38 -3.40 -26.33
CA THR A 78 -5.69 -3.57 -27.62
C THR A 78 -4.16 -3.44 -27.45
N VAL A 79 -3.42 -3.81 -28.50
CA VAL A 79 -1.95 -3.66 -28.50
C VAL A 79 -1.55 -2.19 -28.43
N GLU A 80 -2.28 -1.32 -29.10
CA GLU A 80 -1.97 0.10 -29.18
C GLU A 80 -2.22 0.82 -27.84
N THR A 81 -3.33 0.53 -27.15
CA THR A 81 -3.58 1.10 -25.82
C THR A 81 -2.52 0.68 -24.81
N ARG A 82 -2.05 -0.58 -24.88
CA ARG A 82 -0.93 -1.06 -24.05
C ARG A 82 0.37 -0.30 -24.34
N ARG A 83 0.68 -0.01 -25.61
CA ARG A 83 1.85 0.80 -26.00
C ARG A 83 1.76 2.23 -25.45
N VAL A 84 0.61 2.88 -25.59
CA VAL A 84 0.36 4.23 -25.06
C VAL A 84 0.52 4.26 -23.54
N ILE A 85 -0.06 3.28 -22.82
CA ILE A 85 0.08 3.16 -21.35
C ILE A 85 1.55 2.94 -20.96
N ALA A 86 2.29 2.10 -21.69
CA ALA A 86 3.70 1.86 -21.44
C ALA A 86 4.53 3.14 -21.62
N GLN A 87 4.27 3.90 -22.69
CA GLN A 87 4.94 5.17 -22.94
C GLN A 87 4.61 6.20 -21.85
N LEU A 88 3.33 6.35 -21.49
CA LEU A 88 2.89 7.21 -20.38
C LEU A 88 3.57 6.81 -19.06
N SER A 89 3.74 5.52 -18.81
CA SER A 89 4.41 5.03 -17.59
C SER A 89 5.89 5.40 -17.57
N LYS A 90 6.58 5.30 -18.72
CA LYS A 90 7.98 5.72 -18.86
C LYS A 90 8.14 7.23 -18.62
N ASP A 91 7.27 8.00 -19.25
CA ASP A 91 7.17 9.45 -19.12
C ASP A 91 6.89 9.88 -17.67
N LEU A 92 5.92 9.23 -17.01
CA LEU A 92 5.56 9.47 -15.62
C LEU A 92 6.75 9.24 -14.71
N ARG A 93 7.46 8.11 -14.87
CA ARG A 93 8.65 7.79 -14.09
C ARG A 93 9.72 8.88 -14.23
N MET A 94 9.92 9.42 -15.43
CA MET A 94 10.86 10.51 -15.65
C MET A 94 10.41 11.82 -15.00
N SER A 95 9.13 12.16 -15.12
CA SER A 95 8.55 13.37 -14.51
C SER A 95 8.66 13.33 -12.98
N MET A 96 8.30 12.21 -12.35
CA MET A 96 8.42 12.03 -10.90
C MET A 96 9.87 12.15 -10.41
N ARG A 97 10.84 11.63 -11.16
CA ARG A 97 12.27 11.79 -10.84
C ARG A 97 12.68 13.26 -10.89
N LYS A 98 12.22 14.00 -11.90
CA LYS A 98 12.49 15.43 -12.06
C LYS A 98 11.88 16.24 -10.93
N ASP A 99 10.61 16.01 -10.61
CA ASP A 99 9.87 16.70 -9.55
C ASP A 99 10.55 16.50 -8.19
N ARG A 100 10.93 15.25 -7.87
CA ARG A 100 11.70 14.93 -6.65
C ARG A 100 13.06 15.63 -6.61
N LYS A 101 13.76 15.73 -7.74
CA LYS A 101 15.04 16.45 -7.84
C LYS A 101 14.85 17.94 -7.56
N ILE A 102 13.84 18.57 -8.17
CA ILE A 102 13.52 19.99 -7.99
C ILE A 102 13.15 20.26 -6.54
N HIS A 103 12.27 19.45 -5.96
CA HIS A 103 11.87 19.60 -4.56
C HIS A 103 13.08 19.50 -3.61
N ARG A 104 13.99 18.54 -3.86
CA ARG A 104 15.23 18.41 -3.09
C ARG A 104 16.10 19.65 -3.20
N LEU A 105 16.32 20.18 -4.40
CA LEU A 105 17.11 21.40 -4.60
C LEU A 105 16.50 22.60 -3.87
N ARG A 106 15.19 22.83 -4.03
CA ARG A 106 14.47 23.89 -3.31
C ARG A 106 14.59 23.74 -1.79
N THR A 107 14.57 22.51 -1.29
CA THR A 107 14.73 22.27 0.15
C THR A 107 16.12 22.66 0.63
N LEU A 108 17.15 22.36 -0.16
CA LEU A 108 18.54 22.74 0.15
C LEU A 108 18.73 24.25 0.08
N GLU A 109 18.23 24.90 -0.98
CA GLU A 109 18.23 26.36 -1.14
C GLU A 109 17.59 27.03 0.07
N ASN A 110 16.37 26.61 0.44
CA ASN A 110 15.68 27.15 1.61
C ASN A 110 16.49 26.98 2.92
N LEU A 111 17.17 25.85 3.12
CA LEU A 111 17.97 25.62 4.32
C LEU A 111 19.21 26.52 4.34
N ILE A 112 19.86 26.72 3.19
CA ILE A 112 21.03 27.59 3.05
C ILE A 112 20.62 29.05 3.25
N GLU A 113 19.58 29.51 2.56
CA GLU A 113 19.11 30.90 2.59
C GLU A 113 18.50 31.28 3.94
N LYS A 114 17.58 30.48 4.48
CA LYS A 114 16.83 30.86 5.70
C LYS A 114 17.59 30.61 7.00
N THR A 115 18.46 29.61 7.04
CA THR A 115 19.17 29.26 8.28
C THR A 115 20.67 29.45 8.23
N GLY A 116 21.24 29.89 7.09
CA GLY A 116 22.69 29.96 6.88
C GLY A 116 23.40 28.60 7.03
N GLY A 117 22.62 27.52 7.10
CA GLY A 117 23.03 26.26 7.69
C GLY A 117 23.48 25.26 6.64
N THR A 118 24.65 25.45 6.05
CA THR A 118 25.24 24.50 5.09
C THR A 118 25.31 23.08 5.68
N LYS A 119 25.58 22.97 6.99
CA LYS A 119 25.57 21.69 7.73
C LYS A 119 24.21 20.98 7.69
N LYS A 120 23.10 21.72 7.76
CA LYS A 120 21.74 21.14 7.68
C LYS A 120 21.41 20.68 6.26
N ALA A 121 21.86 21.43 5.24
CA ALA A 121 21.74 21.03 3.85
C ALA A 121 22.55 19.75 3.54
N ILE A 122 23.79 19.67 4.04
CA ILE A 122 24.65 18.48 3.91
C ILE A 122 24.01 17.26 4.59
N LYS A 123 23.47 17.42 5.82
CA LYS A 123 22.79 16.33 6.53
C LYS A 123 21.60 15.76 5.74
N GLN A 124 20.79 16.62 5.12
CA GLN A 124 19.69 16.20 4.24
C GLN A 124 20.15 15.43 2.99
N LEU A 125 21.34 15.73 2.46
CA LEU A 125 21.93 14.96 1.37
C LEU A 125 22.41 13.57 1.84
N GLN A 126 23.01 13.49 3.04
CA GLN A 126 23.60 12.28 3.59
C GLN A 126 22.58 11.27 4.11
N GLU A 127 21.50 11.71 4.78
CA GLU A 127 20.41 10.81 5.23
C GLU A 127 19.78 10.05 4.07
N LYS A 128 19.75 10.66 2.87
CA LYS A 128 19.30 10.00 1.64
C LYS A 128 20.38 9.19 0.92
N GLY A 129 21.61 9.09 1.43
CA GLY A 129 22.64 8.17 0.93
C GLY A 129 22.73 6.88 1.73
N GLN A 130 22.35 6.92 3.02
CA GLN A 130 22.49 5.77 3.92
C GLN A 130 21.65 4.56 3.51
N TRP A 131 20.47 4.74 2.91
CA TRP A 131 19.69 3.61 2.39
C TRP A 131 20.42 2.81 1.30
N ILE A 132 21.31 3.45 0.53
CA ILE A 132 22.12 2.77 -0.48
C ILE A 132 23.14 1.85 0.20
N SER A 133 23.76 2.31 1.28
CA SER A 133 24.67 1.48 2.08
C SER A 133 23.93 0.30 2.71
N ILE A 134 22.75 0.54 3.28
CA ILE A 134 21.92 -0.50 3.88
C ILE A 134 21.50 -1.54 2.82
N LEU A 135 21.09 -1.10 1.62
CA LEU A 135 20.75 -2.03 0.55
C LEU A 135 21.96 -2.83 0.05
N LYS A 136 23.15 -2.25 0.02
CA LYS A 136 24.39 -2.96 -0.35
C LYS A 136 24.74 -4.06 0.64
N ASP A 137 24.58 -3.78 1.94
CA ASP A 137 24.82 -4.76 3.00
C ASP A 137 23.79 -5.90 2.95
N LEU A 138 22.54 -5.59 2.58
CA LEU A 138 21.46 -6.58 2.40
C LEU A 138 21.57 -7.40 1.11
N SER A 139 22.13 -6.86 0.02
CA SER A 139 22.25 -7.55 -1.27
C SER A 139 23.54 -8.33 -1.46
N GLY A 140 24.48 -8.26 -0.51
CA GLY A 140 25.73 -9.04 -0.51
C GLY A 140 26.71 -8.70 -1.64
N THR A 141 26.47 -7.66 -2.43
CA THR A 141 27.29 -7.30 -3.58
C THR A 141 28.39 -6.32 -3.18
N LYS A 142 29.63 -6.83 -3.08
CA LYS A 142 30.85 -6.01 -3.01
C LYS A 142 31.26 -5.60 -4.43
N LEU A 143 31.58 -4.31 -4.62
CA LEU A 143 32.28 -3.80 -5.79
C LEU A 143 33.78 -4.06 -5.67
#